data_AF-A0A839E7Q7-F1
#
_entry.id   AF-A0A839E7Q7-F1
#
_cell.length_a   1.000
_cell.length_b   1.000
_cell.length_c   1.000
_cell.angle_alpha   90.00
_cell.angle_beta   90.00
_cell.angle_gamma   90.00
#
_symmetry.space_group_name_H-M   'P 1'
#
loop_
_entity.id
_entity.type
_entity.pdbx_description
1 polymer ?
#
loop_
_entity_poly.entity_id
_entity_poly.type
_entity_poly.pdbx_seq_one_letter_code
_entity_poly.pdbx_strand_id
1 'polypeptide(L)'
;MTGFRGDVDRLSRQAEEFTELARRARRIAEHARADSSGSCWGTDEIGERFAAAHQPRAERALERLDALPGRLAGMGEKFAEAARTYRGVDEANAEHIGRSDR
;
A
#
# COMPACT_ATOMS: atom_id res chain seq x y z
N MET A 1 11.62 -3.45 -30.87
CA MET A 1 10.44 -3.88 -30.10
C MET A 1 10.82 -4.03 -28.62
N THR A 2 11.20 -2.94 -27.97
CA THR A 2 11.78 -2.94 -26.59
C THR A 2 10.94 -2.16 -25.58
N GLY A 3 10.04 -1.28 -26.03
CA GLY A 3 9.21 -0.45 -25.14
C GLY A 3 8.25 -1.27 -24.27
N PHE A 4 7.56 -2.25 -24.85
CA PHE A 4 6.52 -3.04 -24.16
C PHE A 4 7.08 -3.87 -23.00
N ARG A 5 8.23 -4.52 -23.21
CA ARG A 5 8.94 -5.26 -22.16
C ARG A 5 9.45 -4.32 -21.05
N GLY A 6 9.94 -3.14 -21.44
CA GLY A 6 10.33 -2.09 -20.50
C GLY A 6 9.18 -1.59 -19.63
N ASP A 7 7.97 -1.48 -20.19
CA ASP A 7 6.77 -1.08 -19.46
C ASP A 7 6.34 -2.17 -18.45
N VAL A 8 6.39 -3.45 -18.83
CA VAL A 8 6.12 -4.58 -17.91
C VAL A 8 7.09 -4.61 -16.73
N ASP A 9 8.38 -4.43 -17.00
CA ASP A 9 9.41 -4.40 -15.96
C ASP A 9 9.19 -3.20 -15.02
N ARG A 10 8.79 -2.06 -15.58
CA ARG A 10 8.45 -0.87 -14.79
C ARG A 10 7.23 -1.11 -13.89
N LEU A 11 6.16 -1.70 -14.41
CA LEU A 11 4.97 -2.04 -13.62
C LEU A 11 5.31 -3.01 -12.48
N SER A 12 6.14 -4.02 -12.77
CA SER A 12 6.57 -5.00 -11.77
C SER A 12 7.39 -4.35 -10.64
N ARG A 13 8.35 -3.48 -11.00
CA ARG A 13 9.13 -2.70 -10.00
C ARG A 13 8.24 -1.79 -9.15
N GLN A 14 7.29 -1.10 -9.77
CA GLN A 14 6.36 -0.25 -9.03
C GLN A 14 5.50 -1.06 -8.04
N ALA A 15 5.06 -2.27 -8.42
CA ALA A 15 4.34 -3.15 -7.52
C ALA A 15 5.16 -3.54 -6.27
N GLU A 16 6.44 -3.83 -6.45
CA GLU A 16 7.38 -4.13 -5.37
C GLU A 16 7.60 -2.91 -4.46
N GLU A 17 7.78 -1.71 -5.05
CA GLU A 17 7.89 -0.47 -4.29
C GLU A 17 6.65 -0.21 -3.41
N PHE A 18 5.45 -0.41 -3.95
CA PHE A 18 4.20 -0.28 -3.17
C PHE A 18 4.11 -1.32 -2.05
N THR A 19 4.63 -2.53 -2.26
CA THR A 19 4.71 -3.56 -1.23
C THR A 19 5.63 -3.12 -0.09
N GLU A 20 6.79 -2.55 -0.40
CA GLU A 20 7.70 -2.02 0.62
C GLU A 20 7.13 -0.81 1.36
N LEU A 21 6.46 0.09 0.64
CA LEU A 21 5.75 1.23 1.24
C LEU A 21 4.65 0.75 2.19
N ALA A 22 3.89 -0.29 1.82
CA ALA A 22 2.88 -0.88 2.68
C ALA A 22 3.48 -1.46 3.96
N ARG A 23 4.61 -2.18 3.86
CA ARG A 23 5.35 -2.72 5.03
C ARG A 23 5.84 -1.59 5.94
N ARG A 24 6.39 -0.51 5.35
CA ARG A 24 6.86 0.66 6.11
C ARG A 24 5.70 1.37 6.80
N ALA A 25 4.60 1.60 6.10
CA ALA A 25 3.41 2.22 6.68
C ALA A 25 2.87 1.40 7.86
N ARG A 26 2.91 0.05 7.75
CA ARG A 26 2.47 -0.84 8.83
C ARG A 26 3.29 -0.66 10.10
N ARG A 27 4.62 -0.65 9.96
CA ARG A 27 5.53 -0.40 11.10
C ARG A 27 5.28 0.96 11.76
N ILE A 28 5.01 1.99 10.96
CA ILE A 28 4.68 3.33 11.48
C ILE A 28 3.36 3.30 12.24
N ALA A 29 2.33 2.66 11.71
CA ALA A 29 1.03 2.54 12.37
C ALA A 29 1.12 1.75 13.68
N GLU A 30 1.85 0.64 13.68
CA GLU A 30 2.13 -0.16 14.88
C GLU A 30 2.85 0.65 15.95
N HIS A 31 3.89 1.40 15.58
CA HIS A 31 4.62 2.27 16.51
C HIS A 31 3.73 3.40 17.05
N ALA A 32 2.97 4.08 16.18
CA ALA A 32 2.06 5.14 16.60
C ALA A 32 0.98 4.66 17.57
N ARG A 33 0.45 3.45 17.36
CA ARG A 33 -0.50 2.82 18.30
C ARG A 33 0.14 2.50 19.65
N ALA A 34 1.35 1.94 19.64
CA ALA A 34 2.08 1.64 20.87
C ALA A 34 2.31 2.91 21.70
N ASP A 35 2.75 3.99 21.05
CA ASP A 35 3.01 5.28 21.70
C ASP A 35 1.74 5.98 22.17
N SER A 36 0.60 5.64 21.58
CA SER A 36 -0.71 6.20 21.95
C SER A 36 -1.44 5.39 23.03
N SER A 37 -0.79 4.37 23.61
CA SER A 37 -1.41 3.55 24.65
C SER A 37 -1.36 4.25 26.03
N GLY A 38 -2.53 4.56 26.57
CA GLY A 38 -2.70 5.11 27.93
C GLY A 38 -3.38 6.49 28.00
N SER A 39 -3.79 6.90 29.20
CA SER A 39 -4.25 8.27 29.45
C SER A 39 -3.03 9.19 29.56
N CYS A 40 -2.76 9.95 28.50
CA CYS A 40 -1.60 10.84 28.43
C CYS A 40 -1.82 12.20 29.11
N TRP A 41 -3.06 12.49 29.54
CA TRP A 41 -3.50 13.85 29.88
C TRP A 41 -3.87 14.04 31.35
N GLY A 42 -3.73 12.99 32.18
CA GLY A 42 -4.13 13.00 33.58
C GLY A 42 -5.63 12.75 33.76
N THR A 43 -6.03 12.46 35.01
CA THR A 43 -7.42 12.14 35.39
C THR A 43 -8.08 13.25 36.20
N ASP A 44 -7.48 14.45 36.20
CA ASP A 44 -8.10 15.64 36.79
C ASP A 44 -9.09 16.30 35.80
N GLU A 45 -9.86 17.27 36.28
CA GLU A 45 -10.88 17.93 35.45
C GLU A 45 -10.30 18.56 34.17
N ILE A 46 -9.07 19.07 34.24
CA ILE A 46 -8.40 19.68 33.08
C ILE A 46 -7.98 18.59 32.09
N GLY A 47 -7.39 17.51 32.59
CA GLY A 47 -7.00 16.33 31.83
C GLY A 47 -8.16 15.68 31.10
N GLU A 48 -9.30 15.50 31.78
CA GLU A 48 -10.53 14.95 31.18
C GLU A 48 -11.08 15.85 30.06
N ARG A 49 -11.11 17.17 30.27
CA ARG A 49 -11.54 18.13 29.23
C ARG A 49 -10.60 18.11 28.03
N PHE A 50 -9.30 17.99 28.26
CA PHE A 50 -8.30 17.92 27.20
C PHE A 50 -8.42 16.60 26.41
N ALA A 51 -8.58 15.48 27.11
CA ALA A 51 -8.84 14.18 26.51
C ALA A 51 -10.10 14.21 25.65
N ALA A 52 -11.22 14.73 26.18
CA ALA A 52 -12.47 14.86 25.43
C ALA A 52 -12.32 15.66 24.12
N ALA A 53 -11.48 16.70 24.13
CA ALA A 53 -11.23 17.52 22.93
C ALA A 53 -10.26 16.86 21.92
N HIS A 54 -9.28 16.09 22.39
CA HIS A 54 -8.16 15.62 21.55
C HIS A 54 -8.20 14.13 21.21
N GLN A 55 -8.69 13.28 22.11
CA GLN A 55 -8.74 11.83 21.93
C GLN A 55 -9.51 11.43 20.65
N PRO A 56 -10.70 11.98 20.33
CA PRO A 56 -11.40 11.61 19.09
C PRO A 56 -10.64 11.97 17.81
N ARG A 57 -9.78 12.98 17.86
CA ARG A 57 -8.93 13.37 16.71
C ARG A 57 -7.72 12.44 16.59
N ALA A 58 -7.13 12.07 17.72
CA ALA A 58 -6.04 11.11 17.78
C ALA A 58 -6.49 9.73 17.28
N GLU A 59 -7.64 9.24 17.73
CA GLU A 59 -8.23 7.97 17.29
C GLU A 59 -8.46 7.95 15.77
N ARG A 60 -9.06 9.00 15.21
CA ARG A 60 -9.23 9.12 13.74
C ARG A 60 -7.92 9.16 12.98
N ALA A 61 -6.87 9.73 13.55
CA ALA A 61 -5.55 9.74 12.93
C ALA A 61 -4.95 8.32 12.91
N LEU A 62 -5.07 7.58 14.01
CA LEU A 62 -4.65 6.19 14.10
C LEU A 62 -5.41 5.30 13.12
N GLU A 63 -6.74 5.41 13.06
CA GLU A 63 -7.56 4.66 12.09
C GLU A 63 -7.12 4.88 10.64
N ARG A 64 -6.77 6.12 10.28
CA ARG A 64 -6.26 6.44 8.93
C ARG A 64 -4.88 5.84 8.67
N LEU A 65 -4.00 5.86 9.67
CA LEU A 65 -2.68 5.23 9.59
C LEU A 65 -2.81 3.72 9.44
N ASP A 66 -3.78 3.10 10.11
CA ASP A 66 -4.03 1.66 10.06
C ASP A 66 -4.58 1.18 8.71
N ALA A 67 -5.37 2.02 8.04
CA ALA A 67 -5.89 1.72 6.71
C ALA A 67 -4.84 1.90 5.60
N LEU A 68 -3.81 2.73 5.81
CA LEU A 68 -2.84 3.10 4.79
C LEU A 68 -2.04 1.91 4.21
N PRO A 69 -1.52 0.95 5.02
CA PRO A 69 -0.83 -0.23 4.50
C PRO A 69 -1.67 -1.02 3.50
N GLY A 70 -2.95 -1.23 3.80
CA GLY A 70 -3.87 -1.95 2.91
C GLY A 70 -4.08 -1.23 1.58
N ARG A 71 -4.22 0.10 1.62
CA ARG A 71 -4.36 0.93 0.40
C ARG A 71 -3.12 0.88 -0.49
N LEU A 72 -1.93 0.90 0.12
CA LEU A 72 -0.66 0.79 -0.61
C LEU A 72 -0.46 -0.60 -1.19
N ALA A 73 -0.74 -1.66 -0.43
CA ALA A 73 -0.68 -3.04 -0.90
C ALA A 73 -1.64 -3.27 -2.07
N GLY A 74 -2.89 -2.82 -1.97
CA GLY A 74 -3.87 -2.94 -3.05
C GLY A 74 -3.50 -2.16 -4.31
N MET A 75 -2.72 -1.08 -4.20
CA MET A 75 -2.15 -0.42 -5.38
C MET A 75 -1.06 -1.26 -6.03
N GLY A 76 -0.15 -1.83 -5.22
CA GLY A 76 0.89 -2.74 -5.71
C GLY A 76 0.32 -3.97 -6.40
N GLU A 77 -0.75 -4.55 -5.86
CA GLU A 77 -1.48 -5.68 -6.47
C GLU A 77 -2.01 -5.34 -7.87
N LYS A 78 -2.58 -4.14 -8.06
CA LYS A 78 -3.06 -3.68 -9.38
C LYS A 78 -1.92 -3.53 -10.38
N PHE A 79 -0.78 -2.99 -9.96
CA PHE A 79 0.41 -2.90 -10.82
C PHE A 79 0.95 -4.29 -11.19
N ALA A 80 0.99 -5.22 -10.23
CA ALA A 80 1.43 -6.59 -10.47
C ALA A 80 0.47 -7.34 -11.41
N GLU A 81 -0.84 -7.13 -11.25
CA GLU A 81 -1.87 -7.68 -12.13
C GLU A 81 -1.71 -7.15 -13.55
N ALA A 82 -1.57 -5.84 -13.71
CA ALA A 82 -1.31 -5.23 -15.02
C ALA A 82 -0.07 -5.84 -15.69
N ALA A 83 1.04 -5.98 -14.97
CA ALA A 83 2.27 -6.59 -15.48
C ALA A 83 2.07 -8.05 -15.92
N ARG A 84 1.28 -8.84 -15.18
CA ARG A 84 0.94 -10.23 -15.55
C ARG A 84 0.07 -10.28 -16.80
N THR A 85 -0.94 -9.43 -16.89
CA THR A 85 -1.84 -9.34 -18.05
C THR A 85 -1.05 -8.99 -19.32
N TYR A 86 -0.15 -8.00 -19.25
CA TYR A 86 0.67 -7.62 -20.40
C TYR A 86 1.62 -8.73 -20.85
N ARG A 87 2.24 -9.47 -19.91
CA ARG A 87 3.07 -10.64 -20.26
C ARG A 87 2.28 -11.74 -20.94
N GLY A 88 1.10 -12.08 -20.41
CA GLY A 88 0.27 -13.14 -20.99
C GLY A 88 -0.20 -12.82 -22.41
N VAL A 89 -0.53 -11.54 -22.69
CA VAL A 89 -0.89 -11.10 -24.05
C VAL A 89 0.31 -11.18 -25.00
N ASP A 90 1.49 -10.77 -24.56
CA ASP A 90 2.71 -10.80 -25.39
C ASP A 90 3.11 -12.25 -25.74
N GLU A 91 3.10 -13.14 -24.75
CA GLU A 91 3.37 -14.58 -24.92
C GLU A 91 2.36 -15.24 -25.88
N ALA A 92 1.06 -14.98 -25.70
CA ALA A 92 0.03 -15.53 -26.58
C ALA A 92 0.16 -15.06 -28.03
N ASN A 93 0.53 -13.79 -28.24
CA ASN A 93 0.76 -13.24 -29.58
C ASN A 93 2.01 -13.85 -30.23
N ALA A 94 3.10 -14.01 -29.47
CA ALA A 94 4.33 -14.64 -29.95
C ALA A 94 4.09 -16.09 -30.40
N GLU A 95 3.31 -16.86 -29.63
CA GLU A 95 2.92 -18.23 -29.98
C GLU A 95 2.02 -18.31 -31.22
N HIS A 96 1.17 -17.30 -31.46
CA HIS A 96 0.32 -17.24 -32.65
C HIS A 96 1.14 -16.94 -33.91
N ILE A 97 2.05 -15.95 -33.85
CA ILE A 97 2.92 -15.58 -34.97
C ILE A 97 3.87 -16.73 -35.34
N GLY A 98 4.49 -17.36 -34.35
CA GLY A 98 5.39 -18.51 -34.57
C GLY A 98 4.69 -19.75 -35.15
N ARG A 99 3.36 -19.84 -35.04
CA ARG A 99 2.54 -20.86 -35.70
C ARG A 99 2.16 -20.51 -37.14
N SER A 100 1.97 -19.23 -37.45
CA SER A 100 1.64 -18.79 -38.81
C SER A 100 2.84 -18.73 -39.77
N ASP A 101 4.06 -18.72 -39.24
CA ASP A 101 5.32 -18.75 -40.03
C ASP A 101 5.82 -20.18 -40.35
N ARG A 102 5.03 -21.22 -40.03
CA ARG A 102 5.30 -22.63 -40.36
C ARG A 102 4.27 -23.19 -41.33
#